data_AF-A0A662KTI3-F1
#
_entry.id   AF-A0A662KTI3-F1
#
_cell.length_a   1.000
_cell.length_b   1.000
_cell.length_c   1.000
_cell.angle_alpha   90.00
_cell.angle_beta   90.00
_cell.angle_gamma   90.00
#
_symmetry.space_group_name_H-M   'P 1'
#
loop_
_entity.id
_entity.type
_entity.pdbx_description
1 polymer ?
#
loop_
_entity_poly.entity_id
_entity_poly.type
_entity_poly.pdbx_seq_one_letter_code
_entity_poly.pdbx_strand_id
1 'polypeptide(L)'
;MKNIIISGLDEKSGKTVAAYAIAKLANKKVGYMKPIGDNVIYKDKKLMDYDTILFTEIFGVSENPEELCLGMHHSKILHFYKEPAEEFMRRYKKLAENKELFIIEGGEFLWKGSSISLDAHSISKKIDADVIFVISGDYHEILDEIYYISKLKEDLPIKGVILNKVNEEDVDKIKESIEKFRIKYLGFITPVRKLRAMKVRYIAEKLFAKVVAGENGLNKYVENVFIAALSAPEIRRHPDFKKENKLIITGGDRSDVITACIEDGTSGIILTNNIIPSANILAKANEKAIPLLSVRPDTYSVAKLVENIQPVILPDEKEKLEEIEKAANIDIEAILE
;
A
#
# COMPACT_ATOMS: atom_id res chain seq x y z
N MET A 1 3.27 16.85 22.26
CA MET A 1 3.27 15.91 21.12
C MET A 1 1.83 15.52 20.86
N LYS A 2 1.34 15.64 19.62
CA LYS A 2 0.02 15.19 19.22
C LYS A 2 0.09 13.72 18.82
N ASN A 3 -0.80 12.87 19.33
CA ASN A 3 -0.94 11.49 18.88
C ASN A 3 -2.19 11.36 18.02
N ILE A 4 -2.06 10.75 16.84
CA ILE A 4 -3.18 10.45 15.96
C ILE A 4 -3.14 8.99 15.53
N ILE A 5 -4.31 8.41 15.30
CA ILE A 5 -4.47 7.09 14.69
C ILE A 5 -5.19 7.25 13.36
N ILE A 6 -4.58 6.79 12.28
CA ILE A 6 -5.19 6.72 10.97
C ILE A 6 -5.88 5.36 10.84
N SER A 7 -7.20 5.37 10.73
CA SER A 7 -8.03 4.16 10.66
C SER A 7 -8.92 4.18 9.42
N GLY A 8 -9.47 3.02 9.07
CA GLY A 8 -10.46 2.84 8.01
C GLY A 8 -11.46 1.76 8.41
N LEU A 9 -12.55 1.66 7.65
CA LEU A 9 -13.50 0.55 7.76
C LEU A 9 -13.23 -0.55 6.73
N ASP A 10 -12.37 -0.26 5.76
CA ASP A 10 -11.93 -1.19 4.73
C ASP A 10 -10.39 -1.24 4.59
N GLU A 11 -9.91 -2.26 3.87
CA GLU A 11 -8.48 -2.44 3.58
C GLU A 11 -7.92 -1.37 2.64
N LYS A 12 -8.76 -0.78 1.77
CA LYS A 12 -8.32 0.00 0.60
C LYS A 12 -8.63 1.49 0.68
N SER A 13 -9.00 2.01 1.85
CA SER A 13 -9.26 3.43 2.08
C SER A 13 -8.06 4.33 1.82
N GLY A 14 -6.83 3.79 1.84
CA GLY A 14 -5.60 4.54 1.61
C GLY A 14 -5.05 5.22 2.87
N LYS A 15 -5.14 4.55 4.02
CA LYS A 15 -4.57 4.97 5.31
C LYS A 15 -3.12 5.46 5.18
N THR A 16 -2.25 4.71 4.53
CA THR A 16 -0.84 5.07 4.31
C THR A 16 -0.67 6.38 3.53
N VAL A 17 -1.53 6.61 2.52
CA VAL A 17 -1.53 7.85 1.72
C VAL A 17 -1.89 9.05 2.60
N ALA A 18 -2.95 8.92 3.41
CA ALA A 18 -3.35 9.98 4.34
C ALA A 18 -2.31 10.22 5.43
N ALA A 19 -1.74 9.15 6.01
CA ALA A 19 -0.66 9.24 6.99
C ALA A 19 0.55 9.99 6.40
N TYR A 20 0.93 9.68 5.17
CA TYR A 20 2.02 10.35 4.46
C TYR A 20 1.70 11.84 4.24
N ALA A 21 0.52 12.14 3.70
CA ALA A 21 0.09 13.50 3.42
C ALA A 21 0.07 14.35 4.70
N ILE A 22 -0.47 13.84 5.80
CA ILE A 22 -0.49 14.51 7.10
C ILE A 22 0.94 14.74 7.60
N ALA A 23 1.78 13.71 7.61
CA ALA A 23 3.16 13.83 8.07
C ALA A 23 3.94 14.89 7.30
N LYS A 24 3.74 14.93 5.97
CA LYS A 24 4.41 15.88 5.09
C LYS A 24 3.89 17.32 5.25
N LEU A 25 2.58 17.51 5.24
CA LEU A 25 1.95 18.84 5.35
C LEU A 25 2.11 19.44 6.76
N ALA A 26 2.15 18.62 7.81
CA ALA A 26 2.43 19.08 9.17
C ALA A 26 3.83 19.67 9.31
N ASN A 27 4.79 19.22 8.50
CA ASN A 27 6.18 19.67 8.51
C ASN A 27 6.77 19.73 9.94
N LYS A 28 6.49 18.68 10.72
CA LYS A 28 6.89 18.52 12.12
C LYS A 28 7.89 17.38 12.29
N LYS A 29 8.50 17.26 13.47
CA LYS A 29 9.19 16.02 13.85
C LYS A 29 8.18 14.89 14.04
N VAL A 30 8.07 14.01 13.05
CA VAL A 30 7.11 12.90 13.04
C VAL A 30 7.72 11.62 13.63
N GLY A 31 6.95 10.95 14.48
CA GLY A 31 7.08 9.53 14.78
C GLY A 31 5.97 8.75 14.08
N TYR A 32 6.25 7.50 13.74
CA TYR A 32 5.30 6.62 13.06
C TYR A 32 5.33 5.24 13.70
N MET A 33 4.22 4.52 13.65
CA MET A 33 4.18 3.11 14.00
C MET A 33 3.01 2.44 13.29
N LYS A 34 3.22 1.23 12.79
CA LYS A 34 2.17 0.34 12.28
C LYS A 34 2.18 -0.93 13.12
N PRO A 35 1.43 -0.99 14.24
CA PRO A 35 1.57 -2.03 15.25
C PRO A 35 1.39 -3.44 14.70
N ILE A 36 0.45 -3.60 13.76
CA ILE A 36 0.22 -4.84 13.02
C ILE A 36 0.38 -4.52 11.54
N GLY A 37 1.41 -5.07 10.92
CA GLY A 37 1.64 -4.91 9.49
C GLY A 37 0.79 -5.87 8.66
N ASP A 38 0.57 -5.50 7.41
CA ASP A 38 -0.23 -6.22 6.40
C ASP A 38 0.50 -6.29 5.04
N ASN A 39 1.50 -5.43 4.81
CA ASN A 39 2.26 -5.33 3.58
C ASN A 39 3.65 -5.94 3.74
N VAL A 40 3.72 -7.27 3.83
CA VAL A 40 4.97 -7.99 4.16
C VAL A 40 6.02 -7.90 3.05
N ILE A 41 7.28 -7.66 3.46
CA ILE A 41 8.50 -7.85 2.67
C ILE A 41 9.50 -8.69 3.47
N TYR A 42 10.25 -9.54 2.77
CA TYR A 42 11.41 -10.24 3.33
C TYR A 42 12.70 -9.61 2.82
N LYS A 43 13.40 -8.88 3.69
CA LYS A 43 14.65 -8.18 3.37
C LYS A 43 15.67 -8.43 4.49
N ASP A 44 16.94 -8.65 4.14
CA ASP A 44 18.03 -8.87 5.10
C ASP A 44 17.75 -9.95 6.16
N LYS A 45 17.10 -11.04 5.72
CA LYS A 45 16.65 -12.18 6.53
C LYS A 45 15.54 -11.87 7.55
N LYS A 46 14.86 -10.74 7.40
CA LYS A 46 13.83 -10.28 8.34
C LYS A 46 12.53 -9.96 7.63
N LEU A 47 11.43 -10.12 8.36
CA LEU A 47 10.09 -9.76 7.90
C LEU A 47 9.81 -8.33 8.35
N MET A 48 9.60 -7.45 7.38
CA MET A 48 9.25 -6.05 7.60
C MET A 48 7.94 -5.73 6.87
N ASP A 49 7.44 -4.53 7.09
CA ASP A 49 6.27 -3.99 6.40
C ASP A 49 6.70 -2.84 5.46
N TYR A 50 6.19 -2.79 4.23
CA TYR A 50 6.55 -1.74 3.27
C TYR A 50 6.29 -0.33 3.78
N ASP A 51 5.22 -0.12 4.54
CA ASP A 51 4.84 1.19 5.04
C ASP A 51 5.81 1.65 6.13
N THR A 52 6.30 0.71 6.95
CA THR A 52 7.37 0.99 7.93
C THR A 52 8.68 1.39 7.27
N ILE A 53 9.04 0.76 6.14
CA ILE A 53 10.22 1.12 5.35
C ILE A 53 10.05 2.51 4.75
N LEU A 54 8.88 2.79 4.16
CA LEU A 54 8.54 4.10 3.59
C LEU A 54 8.74 5.22 4.60
N PHE A 55 8.11 5.12 5.77
CA PHE A 55 8.21 6.17 6.79
C PHE A 55 9.62 6.30 7.37
N THR A 56 10.34 5.18 7.50
CA THR A 56 11.75 5.18 7.92
C THR A 56 12.61 5.97 6.95
N GLU A 57 12.54 5.67 5.66
CA GLU A 57 13.41 6.27 4.65
C GLU A 57 13.04 7.72 4.35
N ILE A 58 11.75 8.08 4.36
CA ILE A 58 11.30 9.43 4.00
C ILE A 58 11.40 10.42 5.16
N PHE A 59 11.06 10.00 6.39
CA PHE A 59 10.96 10.90 7.54
C PHE A 59 12.00 10.62 8.64
N GLY A 60 12.85 9.61 8.49
CA GLY A 60 13.85 9.25 9.50
C GLY A 60 13.22 8.88 10.85
N VAL A 61 12.08 8.19 10.84
CA VAL A 61 11.32 7.89 12.08
C VAL A 61 12.02 6.90 13.01
N SER A 62 12.90 6.04 12.49
CA SER A 62 13.68 5.03 13.23
C SER A 62 14.92 4.63 12.41
N GLU A 63 15.97 4.16 13.07
CA GLU A 63 17.10 3.53 12.37
C GLU A 63 16.76 2.11 11.86
N ASN A 64 15.75 1.46 12.45
CA ASN A 64 15.30 0.13 12.07
C ASN A 64 13.77 0.09 11.85
N PRO A 65 13.30 -0.21 10.62
CA PRO A 65 11.87 -0.37 10.33
C PRO A 65 11.15 -1.41 11.18
N GLU A 66 11.83 -2.46 11.65
CA GLU A 66 11.24 -3.50 12.51
C GLU A 66 10.73 -2.96 13.85
N GLU A 67 11.30 -1.87 14.35
CA GLU A 67 10.85 -1.28 15.61
C GLU A 67 9.43 -0.70 15.48
N LEU A 68 9.05 -0.29 14.27
CA LEU A 68 7.77 0.34 13.95
C LEU A 68 6.59 -0.66 13.87
N CYS A 69 6.85 -1.97 13.89
CA CYS A 69 5.83 -3.01 13.78
C CYS A 69 6.10 -4.18 14.73
N LEU A 70 5.08 -4.65 15.46
CA LEU A 70 5.22 -5.80 16.36
C LEU A 70 5.19 -7.12 15.58
N GLY A 71 4.49 -7.14 14.46
CA GLY A 71 4.43 -8.29 13.56
C GLY A 71 3.25 -8.24 12.61
N MET A 72 3.18 -9.24 11.73
CA MET A 72 2.19 -9.29 10.63
C MET A 72 0.98 -10.17 10.97
N HIS A 73 1.15 -11.08 11.94
CA HIS A 73 0.13 -12.05 12.30
C HIS A 73 0.01 -12.16 13.81
N HIS A 74 -1.23 -12.18 14.32
CA HIS A 74 -1.52 -12.28 15.75
C HIS A 74 -0.79 -13.45 16.42
N SER A 75 -0.79 -14.64 15.80
CA SER A 75 -0.14 -15.83 16.35
C SER A 75 1.37 -15.65 16.52
N LYS A 76 2.03 -14.98 15.59
CA LYS A 76 3.46 -14.67 15.69
C LYS A 76 3.73 -13.61 16.75
N ILE A 77 2.89 -12.57 16.82
CA ILE A 77 3.00 -11.53 17.85
C ILE A 77 2.90 -12.16 19.24
N LEU A 78 1.89 -13.01 19.48
CA LEU A 78 1.70 -13.72 20.76
C LEU A 78 2.82 -14.72 21.06
N HIS A 79 3.45 -15.29 20.04
CA HIS A 79 4.60 -16.17 20.23
C HIS A 79 5.83 -15.43 20.74
N PHE A 80 6.09 -14.22 20.21
CA PHE A 80 7.24 -13.41 20.61
C PHE A 80 7.00 -12.55 21.85
N TYR A 81 5.76 -12.11 22.06
CA TYR A 81 5.39 -11.20 23.14
C TYR A 81 4.23 -11.78 23.93
N LYS A 82 4.53 -12.16 25.18
CA LYS A 82 3.51 -12.62 26.13
C LYS A 82 2.47 -11.53 26.40
N GLU A 83 2.91 -10.26 26.42
CA GLU A 83 2.07 -9.09 26.65
C GLU A 83 2.25 -8.07 25.52
N PRO A 84 1.61 -8.27 24.35
CA PRO A 84 1.82 -7.42 23.17
C PRO A 84 1.54 -5.94 23.43
N ALA A 85 0.56 -5.63 24.28
CA ALA A 85 0.20 -4.27 24.64
C ALA A 85 1.31 -3.55 25.43
N GLU A 86 2.04 -4.26 26.30
CA GLU A 86 3.17 -3.69 27.03
C GLU A 86 4.35 -3.45 26.09
N GLU A 87 4.61 -4.39 25.19
CA GLU A 87 5.65 -4.24 24.16
C GLU A 87 5.35 -3.05 23.23
N PHE A 88 4.08 -2.88 22.83
CA PHE A 88 3.63 -1.72 22.07
C PHE A 88 3.96 -0.42 22.83
N MET A 89 3.61 -0.33 24.12
CA MET A 89 3.89 0.86 24.92
C MET A 89 5.39 1.13 25.09
N ARG A 90 6.21 0.07 25.21
CA ARG A 90 7.67 0.18 25.28
C ARG A 90 8.25 0.79 24.00
N ARG A 91 7.85 0.27 22.84
CA ARG A 91 8.29 0.77 21.52
C ARG A 91 7.77 2.18 21.25
N TYR A 92 6.49 2.44 21.53
CA TYR A 92 5.88 3.76 21.41
C TYR A 92 6.67 4.81 22.20
N LYS A 93 6.96 4.59 23.48
CA LYS A 93 7.71 5.55 24.32
C LYS A 93 9.07 5.90 23.74
N LYS A 94 9.79 4.91 23.21
CA LYS A 94 11.10 5.10 22.55
C LYS A 94 10.96 5.89 21.25
N LEU A 95 10.01 5.51 20.39
CA LEU A 95 9.83 6.12 19.07
C LEU A 95 9.24 7.54 19.15
N ALA A 96 8.47 7.82 20.20
CA ALA A 96 7.82 9.10 20.47
C ALA A 96 8.77 10.18 21.02
N GLU A 97 9.97 9.77 21.45
CA GLU A 97 10.92 10.69 22.05
C GLU A 97 11.31 11.81 21.07
N ASN A 98 11.26 13.07 21.52
CA ASN A 98 11.56 14.25 20.73
C ASN A 98 10.67 14.45 19.47
N LYS A 99 9.48 13.84 19.43
CA LYS A 99 8.50 14.02 18.34
C LYS A 99 7.44 15.05 18.70
N GLU A 100 6.96 15.78 17.70
CA GLU A 100 5.87 16.74 17.83
C GLU A 100 4.53 16.13 17.42
N LEU A 101 4.55 15.21 16.45
CA LEU A 101 3.41 14.45 15.95
C LEU A 101 3.77 12.96 15.94
N PHE A 102 2.90 12.10 16.45
CA PHE A 102 3.04 10.66 16.39
C PHE A 102 1.84 10.05 15.66
N ILE A 103 2.12 9.31 14.59
CA ILE A 103 1.10 8.69 13.74
C ILE A 103 1.10 7.18 13.99
N ILE A 104 -0.03 6.65 14.42
CA ILE A 104 -0.30 5.22 14.39
C ILE A 104 -1.09 4.92 13.11
N GLU A 105 -0.56 4.07 12.25
CA GLU A 105 -1.38 3.46 11.19
C GLU A 105 -2.09 2.24 11.75
N GLY A 106 -3.42 2.31 11.81
CA GLY A 106 -4.27 1.19 12.23
C GLY A 106 -4.22 0.04 11.24
N GLY A 107 -4.68 -1.13 11.67
CA GLY A 107 -4.75 -2.29 10.78
C GLY A 107 -5.77 -2.13 9.66
N GLU A 108 -5.86 -3.17 8.82
CA GLU A 108 -6.83 -3.35 7.74
C GLU A 108 -8.24 -2.87 8.14
N PHE A 109 -8.69 -3.25 9.34
CA PHE A 109 -9.98 -2.90 9.93
C PHE A 109 -9.81 -2.27 11.31
N LEU A 110 -10.82 -1.52 11.77
CA LEU A 110 -10.84 -0.88 13.09
C LEU A 110 -10.54 -1.84 14.25
N TRP A 111 -11.05 -3.09 14.19
CA TRP A 111 -10.90 -4.11 15.24
C TRP A 111 -9.69 -5.04 15.07
N LYS A 112 -8.82 -4.80 14.07
CA LYS A 112 -7.62 -5.62 13.86
C LYS A 112 -6.71 -5.49 15.08
N GLY A 113 -6.45 -6.60 15.78
CA GLY A 113 -5.66 -6.60 17.01
C GLY A 113 -6.43 -6.55 18.31
N SER A 114 -7.78 -6.55 18.31
CA SER A 114 -8.57 -6.36 19.54
C SER A 114 -8.32 -7.42 20.62
N SER A 115 -8.15 -8.68 20.24
CA SER A 115 -7.87 -9.77 21.19
C SER A 115 -6.54 -9.63 21.93
N ILE A 116 -5.66 -8.75 21.47
CA ILE A 116 -4.33 -8.49 22.02
C ILE A 116 -4.12 -7.00 22.36
N SER A 117 -5.21 -6.22 22.38
CA SER A 117 -5.23 -4.79 22.68
C SER A 117 -4.32 -3.93 21.79
N LEU A 118 -4.21 -4.29 20.50
CA LEU A 118 -3.48 -3.54 19.47
C LEU A 118 -4.40 -2.92 18.40
N ASP A 119 -5.71 -2.98 18.59
CA ASP A 119 -6.66 -2.29 17.72
C ASP A 119 -6.67 -0.77 17.97
N ALA A 120 -7.25 -0.02 17.04
CA ALA A 120 -7.27 1.45 17.10
C ALA A 120 -7.93 1.97 18.39
N HIS A 121 -8.99 1.33 18.87
CA HIS A 121 -9.68 1.76 20.08
C HIS A 121 -8.83 1.50 21.34
N SER A 122 -8.26 0.29 21.47
CA SER A 122 -7.34 -0.02 22.58
C SER A 122 -6.11 0.87 22.60
N ILE A 123 -5.52 1.16 21.44
CA ILE A 123 -4.34 2.02 21.34
C ILE A 123 -4.70 3.48 21.66
N SER A 124 -5.81 3.99 21.11
CA SER A 124 -6.28 5.36 21.36
C SER A 124 -6.37 5.67 22.85
N LYS A 125 -6.96 4.74 23.63
CA LYS A 125 -7.06 4.87 25.10
C LYS A 125 -5.71 4.81 25.82
N LYS A 126 -4.73 4.06 25.30
CA LYS A 126 -3.41 3.88 25.95
C LYS A 126 -2.48 5.07 25.77
N ILE A 127 -2.57 5.76 24.64
CA ILE A 127 -1.66 6.87 24.30
C ILE A 127 -2.38 8.22 24.15
N ASP A 128 -3.65 8.29 24.51
CA ASP A 128 -4.49 9.49 24.37
C ASP A 128 -4.41 10.07 22.95
N ALA A 129 -4.79 9.25 21.97
CA ALA A 129 -4.70 9.59 20.56
C ALA A 129 -6.08 9.75 19.95
N ASP A 130 -6.26 10.82 19.17
CA ASP A 130 -7.48 11.00 18.39
C ASP A 130 -7.46 10.09 17.15
N VAL A 131 -8.63 9.56 16.78
CA VAL A 131 -8.78 8.72 15.59
C VAL A 131 -9.27 9.54 14.41
N ILE A 132 -8.55 9.47 13.30
CA ILE A 132 -8.91 10.03 12.00
C ILE A 132 -9.30 8.86 11.09
N PHE A 133 -10.52 8.90 10.57
CA PHE A 133 -10.99 7.91 9.61
C PHE A 133 -10.67 8.37 8.19
N VAL A 134 -10.08 7.48 7.40
CA VAL A 134 -9.92 7.64 5.95
C VAL A 134 -11.01 6.82 5.29
N ILE A 135 -11.81 7.47 4.46
CA ILE A 135 -12.96 6.86 3.78
C ILE A 135 -12.86 7.10 2.28
N SER A 136 -13.27 6.12 1.49
CA SER A 136 -13.28 6.21 0.03
C SER A 136 -14.40 5.33 -0.51
N GLY A 137 -15.00 5.71 -1.64
CA GLY A 137 -16.10 4.97 -2.22
C GLY A 137 -16.96 5.88 -3.07
N ASP A 138 -18.09 5.37 -3.51
CA ASP A 138 -19.13 6.23 -4.07
C ASP A 138 -19.84 7.05 -2.98
N TYR A 139 -20.69 7.99 -3.41
CA TYR A 139 -21.40 8.89 -2.50
C TYR A 139 -22.20 8.13 -1.43
N HIS A 140 -22.88 7.05 -1.78
CA HIS A 140 -23.75 6.32 -0.85
C HIS A 140 -22.94 5.45 0.12
N GLU A 141 -21.89 4.78 -0.37
CA GLU A 141 -20.95 4.04 0.47
C GLU A 141 -20.32 4.95 1.54
N ILE A 142 -19.88 6.13 1.13
CA ILE A 142 -19.30 7.15 2.03
C ILE A 142 -20.32 7.57 3.10
N LEU A 143 -21.59 7.79 2.75
CA LEU A 143 -22.63 8.17 3.73
C LEU A 143 -22.87 7.08 4.77
N ASP A 144 -22.93 5.81 4.34
CA ASP A 144 -23.13 4.69 5.24
C ASP A 144 -21.96 4.55 6.22
N GLU A 145 -20.72 4.72 5.74
CA GLU A 145 -19.52 4.73 6.59
C GLU A 145 -19.53 5.88 7.59
N ILE A 146 -19.83 7.10 7.15
CA ILE A 146 -19.90 8.27 8.05
C ILE A 146 -20.97 8.05 9.13
N TYR A 147 -22.13 7.54 8.75
CA TYR A 147 -23.21 7.26 9.70
C TYR A 147 -22.77 6.19 10.72
N TYR A 148 -22.10 5.13 10.27
CA TYR A 148 -21.53 4.14 11.18
C TYR A 148 -20.49 4.75 12.13
N ILE A 149 -19.54 5.53 11.62
CA ILE A 149 -18.51 6.24 12.40
C ILE A 149 -19.16 7.17 13.44
N SER A 150 -20.26 7.84 13.08
CA SER A 150 -20.96 8.74 14.01
C SER A 150 -21.46 8.03 15.27
N LYS A 151 -21.78 6.73 15.19
CA LYS A 151 -22.21 5.91 16.33
C LYS A 151 -21.05 5.48 17.23
N LEU A 152 -19.81 5.51 16.74
CA LEU A 152 -18.62 5.12 17.49
C LEU A 152 -18.07 6.24 18.39
N LYS A 153 -18.60 7.47 18.27
CA LYS A 153 -18.13 8.64 19.01
C LYS A 153 -18.21 8.53 20.52
N GLU A 154 -19.12 7.70 21.04
CA GLU A 154 -19.26 7.49 22.48
C GLU A 154 -18.09 6.68 23.06
N ASP A 155 -17.48 5.82 22.23
CA ASP A 155 -16.42 4.90 22.65
C ASP A 155 -15.02 5.32 22.20
N LEU A 156 -14.93 6.18 21.17
CA LEU A 156 -13.69 6.53 20.49
C LEU A 156 -13.55 8.05 20.32
N PRO A 157 -12.38 8.66 20.65
CA PRO A 157 -12.12 10.08 20.42
C PRO A 157 -11.89 10.34 18.93
N ILE A 158 -12.97 10.49 18.19
CA ILE A 158 -12.91 10.69 16.73
C ILE A 158 -12.62 12.16 16.43
N LYS A 159 -11.45 12.43 15.85
CA LYS A 159 -11.06 13.77 15.40
C LYS A 159 -11.88 14.24 14.21
N GLY A 160 -12.16 13.32 13.29
CA GLY A 160 -12.85 13.61 12.03
C GLY A 160 -12.55 12.60 10.93
N VAL A 161 -12.93 12.96 9.70
CA VAL A 161 -12.78 12.13 8.50
C VAL A 161 -11.98 12.84 7.41
N ILE A 162 -11.19 12.07 6.67
CA ILE A 162 -10.53 12.47 5.42
C ILE A 162 -11.12 11.64 4.29
N LEU A 163 -11.58 12.33 3.24
CA LEU A 163 -12.05 11.68 2.02
C LEU A 163 -10.85 11.33 1.13
N ASN A 164 -10.74 10.08 0.67
CA ASN A 164 -9.69 9.68 -0.26
C ASN A 164 -10.30 9.23 -1.60
N LYS A 165 -9.58 9.49 -2.69
CA LYS A 165 -9.99 9.16 -4.07
C LYS A 165 -11.34 9.79 -4.46
N VAL A 166 -11.64 10.98 -3.91
CA VAL A 166 -12.85 11.74 -4.23
C VAL A 166 -12.48 12.90 -5.16
N ASN A 167 -13.29 13.12 -6.21
CA ASN A 167 -13.09 14.26 -7.10
C ASN A 167 -13.50 15.56 -6.37
N GLU A 168 -12.78 16.64 -6.62
CA GLU A 168 -13.01 17.93 -5.96
C GLU A 168 -14.46 18.43 -6.11
N GLU A 169 -15.07 18.20 -7.27
CA GLU A 169 -16.47 18.57 -7.57
C GLU A 169 -17.52 17.86 -6.69
N ASP A 170 -17.19 16.71 -6.10
CA ASP A 170 -18.10 15.94 -5.24
C ASP A 170 -17.94 16.29 -3.75
N VAL A 171 -16.86 17.00 -3.38
CA VAL A 171 -16.46 17.20 -1.97
C VAL A 171 -17.49 17.99 -1.18
N ASP A 172 -17.97 19.12 -1.70
CA ASP A 172 -18.88 20.00 -0.95
C ASP A 172 -20.19 19.28 -0.57
N LYS A 173 -20.74 18.51 -1.50
CA LYS A 173 -21.96 17.70 -1.28
C LYS A 173 -21.75 16.65 -0.18
N ILE A 174 -20.58 15.99 -0.16
CA ILE A 174 -20.24 14.99 0.85
C ILE A 174 -20.00 15.68 2.21
N LYS A 175 -19.27 16.81 2.21
CA LYS A 175 -18.97 17.60 3.41
C LYS A 175 -20.25 18.03 4.15
N GLU A 176 -21.25 18.56 3.44
CA GLU A 176 -22.54 18.90 4.04
C GLU A 176 -23.19 17.71 4.75
N SER A 177 -23.02 16.51 4.22
CA SER A 177 -23.56 15.29 4.81
C SER A 177 -22.75 14.83 6.03
N ILE A 178 -21.42 14.94 5.98
CA ILE A 178 -20.52 14.67 7.11
C ILE A 178 -20.90 15.53 8.32
N GLU A 179 -21.09 16.82 8.10
CA GLU A 179 -21.40 17.78 9.16
C GLU A 179 -22.80 17.55 9.76
N LYS A 180 -23.78 17.08 8.97
CA LYS A 180 -25.11 16.66 9.47
C LYS A 180 -25.02 15.51 10.47
N PHE A 181 -24.08 14.59 10.29
CA PHE A 181 -23.79 13.51 11.24
C PHE A 181 -22.88 13.96 12.40
N ARG A 182 -22.65 15.27 12.53
CA ARG A 182 -21.82 15.91 13.54
C ARG A 182 -20.36 15.46 13.51
N ILE A 183 -19.88 14.82 12.44
CA ILE A 183 -18.48 14.44 12.29
C ILE A 183 -17.72 15.64 11.74
N LYS A 184 -16.48 15.87 12.19
CA LYS A 184 -15.63 16.93 11.63
C LYS A 184 -15.06 16.46 10.30
N TYR A 185 -15.24 17.26 9.26
CA TYR A 185 -14.54 17.09 7.99
C TYR A 185 -13.13 17.67 8.13
N LEU A 186 -12.10 16.87 7.80
CA LEU A 186 -10.69 17.27 7.91
C LEU A 186 -10.02 17.52 6.55
N GLY A 187 -10.70 17.22 5.45
CA GLY A 187 -10.14 17.42 4.11
C GLY A 187 -10.33 16.23 3.18
N PHE A 188 -9.64 16.29 2.04
CA PHE A 188 -9.70 15.27 1.00
C PHE A 188 -8.37 15.06 0.28
N ILE A 189 -8.26 13.93 -0.41
CA ILE A 189 -7.18 13.58 -1.32
C ILE A 189 -7.79 13.13 -2.65
N THR A 190 -7.44 13.80 -3.75
CA THR A 190 -7.96 13.47 -5.08
C THR A 190 -7.36 12.16 -5.63
N PRO A 191 -8.01 11.50 -6.62
CA PRO A 191 -7.48 10.27 -7.20
C PRO A 191 -6.11 10.45 -7.88
N VAL A 192 -5.06 9.85 -7.30
CA VAL A 192 -3.73 9.81 -7.92
C VAL A 192 -3.56 8.54 -8.75
N ARG A 193 -3.66 8.64 -10.08
CA ARG A 193 -3.59 7.48 -11.00
C ARG A 193 -2.30 6.68 -10.86
N LYS A 194 -1.15 7.37 -10.71
CA LYS A 194 0.18 6.74 -10.57
C LYS A 194 0.27 5.78 -9.39
N LEU A 195 -0.53 5.95 -8.33
CA LEU A 195 -0.52 5.04 -7.17
C LEU A 195 -1.00 3.62 -7.50
N ARG A 196 -1.70 3.43 -8.63
CA ARG A 196 -2.10 2.11 -9.11
C ARG A 196 -0.95 1.35 -9.78
N ALA A 197 0.09 2.06 -10.23
CA ALA A 197 1.21 1.46 -10.94
C ALA A 197 2.18 0.79 -9.95
N MET A 198 2.72 -0.36 -10.33
CA MET A 198 3.69 -1.12 -9.52
C MET A 198 5.01 -1.30 -10.26
N LYS A 199 6.15 -1.24 -9.58
CA LYS A 199 7.43 -1.63 -10.20
C LYS A 199 7.51 -3.14 -10.41
N VAL A 200 8.13 -3.57 -11.50
CA VAL A 200 8.31 -5.01 -11.79
C VAL A 200 9.06 -5.74 -10.66
N ARG A 201 10.07 -5.11 -10.04
CA ARG A 201 10.78 -5.67 -8.89
C ARG A 201 9.86 -5.98 -7.70
N TYR A 202 8.87 -5.13 -7.44
CA TYR A 202 7.93 -5.32 -6.34
C TYR A 202 7.05 -6.56 -6.59
N ILE A 203 6.59 -6.71 -7.83
CA ILE A 203 5.83 -7.89 -8.25
C ILE A 203 6.71 -9.15 -8.16
N ALA A 204 7.97 -9.07 -8.59
CA ALA A 204 8.91 -10.19 -8.50
C ALA A 204 9.14 -10.62 -7.05
N GLU A 205 9.30 -9.68 -6.12
CA GLU A 205 9.46 -9.95 -4.68
C GLU A 205 8.20 -10.59 -4.08
N LYS A 206 7.01 -10.06 -4.38
CA LYS A 206 5.74 -10.60 -3.89
C LYS A 206 5.46 -12.02 -4.38
N LEU A 207 5.91 -12.35 -5.59
CA LEU A 207 5.76 -13.69 -6.17
C LEU A 207 6.92 -14.64 -5.84
N PHE A 208 7.96 -14.17 -5.13
CA PHE A 208 9.24 -14.89 -4.99
C PHE A 208 9.77 -15.39 -6.33
N ALA A 209 9.61 -14.57 -7.37
CA ALA A 209 9.96 -14.93 -8.74
C ALA A 209 11.48 -14.93 -8.94
N LYS A 210 11.97 -15.91 -9.68
CA LYS A 210 13.36 -15.92 -10.14
C LYS A 210 13.47 -15.03 -11.37
N VAL A 211 14.24 -13.96 -11.28
CA VAL A 211 14.60 -13.17 -12.46
C VAL A 211 15.59 -13.98 -13.29
N VAL A 212 15.23 -14.36 -14.53
CA VAL A 212 16.07 -15.19 -15.41
C VAL A 212 16.71 -14.41 -16.55
N ALA A 213 16.24 -13.19 -16.81
CA ALA A 213 16.83 -12.21 -17.73
C ALA A 213 16.24 -10.82 -17.49
N GLY A 214 16.84 -9.80 -18.08
CA GLY A 214 16.32 -8.44 -18.17
C GLY A 214 16.35 -7.64 -16.87
N GLU A 215 17.27 -7.93 -15.96
CA GLU A 215 17.37 -7.32 -14.63
C GLU A 215 17.34 -5.78 -14.65
N ASN A 216 17.97 -5.17 -15.66
CA ASN A 216 17.99 -3.70 -15.82
C ASN A 216 16.59 -3.08 -16.01
N GLY A 217 15.58 -3.87 -16.37
CA GLY A 217 14.19 -3.43 -16.52
C GLY A 217 13.34 -3.51 -15.27
N LEU A 218 13.88 -3.99 -14.14
CA LEU A 218 13.11 -4.26 -12.92
C LEU A 218 12.46 -3.02 -12.30
N ASN A 219 12.94 -1.81 -12.62
CA ASN A 219 12.37 -0.54 -12.17
C ASN A 219 11.26 0.01 -13.09
N LYS A 220 10.90 -0.67 -14.19
CA LYS A 220 9.78 -0.28 -15.04
C LYS A 220 8.45 -0.38 -14.30
N TYR A 221 7.48 0.46 -14.67
CA TYR A 221 6.14 0.46 -14.12
C TYR A 221 5.20 -0.52 -14.85
N VAL A 222 4.30 -1.11 -14.08
CA VAL A 222 3.20 -1.97 -14.53
C VAL A 222 1.89 -1.31 -14.11
N GLU A 223 1.05 -1.01 -15.08
CA GLU A 223 -0.31 -0.49 -14.90
C GLU A 223 -1.36 -1.49 -15.38
N ASN A 224 -0.98 -2.36 -16.31
CA ASN A 224 -1.87 -3.30 -16.97
C ASN A 224 -1.33 -4.73 -16.84
N VAL A 225 -2.22 -5.71 -16.70
CA VAL A 225 -1.85 -7.13 -16.71
C VAL A 225 -2.57 -7.80 -17.86
N PHE A 226 -1.85 -8.61 -18.64
CA PHE A 226 -2.43 -9.34 -19.76
C PHE A 226 -1.97 -10.80 -19.76
N ILE A 227 -2.95 -11.71 -19.75
CA ILE A 227 -2.70 -13.16 -19.81
C ILE A 227 -2.61 -13.57 -21.28
N ALA A 228 -1.39 -13.83 -21.75
CA ALA A 228 -1.14 -14.21 -23.13
C ALA A 228 -1.27 -15.74 -23.31
N ALA A 229 -2.50 -16.21 -23.43
CA ALA A 229 -2.84 -17.62 -23.65
C ALA A 229 -2.97 -18.00 -25.15
N LEU A 230 -3.06 -17.01 -26.06
CA LEU A 230 -3.25 -17.21 -27.50
C LEU A 230 -1.90 -17.23 -28.26
N SER A 231 -1.93 -17.46 -29.57
CA SER A 231 -0.74 -17.38 -30.44
C SER A 231 -0.24 -15.93 -30.59
N ALA A 232 1.04 -15.75 -30.95
CA ALA A 232 1.61 -14.41 -31.16
C ALA A 232 0.80 -13.50 -32.12
N PRO A 233 0.29 -13.97 -33.27
CA PRO A 233 -0.57 -13.16 -34.14
C PRO A 233 -1.88 -12.71 -33.48
N GLU A 234 -2.52 -13.59 -32.70
CA GLU A 234 -3.79 -13.27 -32.02
C GLU A 234 -3.59 -12.23 -30.92
N ILE A 235 -2.56 -12.40 -30.07
CA ILE A 235 -2.32 -11.42 -28.99
C ILE A 235 -1.98 -10.04 -29.55
N ARG A 236 -1.25 -9.93 -30.67
CA ARG A 236 -0.92 -8.63 -31.30
C ARG A 236 -2.16 -7.87 -31.76
N ARG A 237 -3.26 -8.58 -32.07
CA ARG A 237 -4.55 -7.97 -32.43
C ARG A 237 -5.38 -7.59 -31.20
N HIS A 238 -5.09 -8.16 -30.04
CA HIS A 238 -5.86 -7.93 -28.82
C HIS A 238 -5.67 -6.50 -28.30
N PRO A 239 -6.75 -5.77 -27.94
CA PRO A 239 -6.65 -4.38 -27.45
C PRO A 239 -5.77 -4.25 -26.20
N ASP A 240 -5.89 -5.16 -25.24
CA ASP A 240 -5.10 -5.11 -24.00
C ASP A 240 -3.61 -5.33 -24.23
N PHE A 241 -3.22 -6.03 -25.30
CA PHE A 241 -1.81 -6.15 -25.67
C PHE A 241 -1.26 -4.83 -26.21
N LYS A 242 -2.10 -3.91 -26.68
CA LYS A 242 -1.64 -2.59 -27.16
C LYS A 242 -1.49 -1.56 -26.04
N LYS A 243 -1.91 -1.89 -24.82
CA LYS A 243 -1.75 -0.99 -23.67
C LYS A 243 -0.27 -0.87 -23.30
N GLU A 244 0.13 0.33 -22.90
CA GLU A 244 1.45 0.59 -22.35
C GLU A 244 1.58 0.04 -20.92
N ASN A 245 2.81 0.01 -20.42
CA ASN A 245 3.13 -0.39 -19.05
C ASN A 245 2.49 -1.73 -18.64
N LYS A 246 2.51 -2.72 -19.54
CA LYS A 246 1.85 -4.01 -19.33
C LYS A 246 2.81 -5.09 -18.85
N LEU A 247 2.33 -5.89 -17.90
CA LEU A 247 2.92 -7.14 -17.45
C LEU A 247 2.22 -8.31 -18.17
N ILE A 248 3.00 -9.14 -18.82
CA ILE A 248 2.50 -10.32 -19.53
C ILE A 248 2.60 -11.54 -18.62
N ILE A 249 1.58 -12.40 -18.62
CA ILE A 249 1.63 -13.72 -17.99
C ILE A 249 1.49 -14.77 -19.09
N THR A 250 2.47 -15.67 -19.24
CA THR A 250 2.43 -16.74 -20.24
C THR A 250 3.26 -17.95 -19.81
N GLY A 251 3.11 -19.07 -20.53
CA GLY A 251 3.93 -20.27 -20.33
C GLY A 251 5.35 -20.05 -20.83
N GLY A 252 6.35 -20.55 -20.11
CA GLY A 252 7.77 -20.42 -20.52
C GLY A 252 8.12 -21.18 -21.80
N ASP A 253 7.28 -22.11 -22.23
CA ASP A 253 7.36 -22.85 -23.49
C ASP A 253 6.89 -22.05 -24.71
N ARG A 254 6.15 -20.94 -24.49
CA ARG A 254 5.56 -20.10 -25.54
C ARG A 254 6.56 -19.12 -26.17
N SER A 255 7.59 -19.66 -26.80
CA SER A 255 8.69 -18.91 -27.43
C SER A 255 8.21 -17.84 -28.43
N ASP A 256 7.14 -18.12 -29.18
CA ASP A 256 6.53 -17.19 -30.13
C ASP A 256 5.97 -15.94 -29.43
N VAL A 257 5.21 -16.15 -28.35
CA VAL A 257 4.58 -15.10 -27.55
C VAL A 257 5.63 -14.29 -26.81
N ILE A 258 6.57 -14.95 -26.14
CA ILE A 258 7.62 -14.27 -25.37
C ILE A 258 8.43 -13.35 -26.28
N THR A 259 8.78 -13.82 -27.48
CA THR A 259 9.50 -13.02 -28.48
C THR A 259 8.69 -11.81 -28.91
N ALA A 260 7.39 -11.99 -29.18
CA ALA A 260 6.51 -10.89 -29.56
C ALA A 260 6.37 -9.84 -28.45
N CYS A 261 6.31 -10.27 -27.18
CA CYS A 261 6.23 -9.36 -26.03
C CYS A 261 7.53 -8.56 -25.83
N ILE A 262 8.69 -9.19 -26.00
CA ILE A 262 9.98 -8.51 -25.91
C ILE A 262 10.13 -7.46 -27.02
N GLU A 263 9.68 -7.76 -28.24
CA GLU A 263 9.71 -6.83 -29.37
C GLU A 263 8.77 -5.64 -29.19
N ASP A 264 7.61 -5.88 -28.59
CA ASP A 264 6.60 -4.86 -28.30
C ASP A 264 7.04 -3.91 -27.16
N GLY A 265 7.99 -4.34 -26.32
CA GLY A 265 8.54 -3.49 -25.25
C GLY A 265 7.74 -3.53 -23.95
N THR A 266 7.17 -4.69 -23.61
CA THR A 266 6.39 -4.87 -22.38
C THR A 266 7.19 -4.56 -21.11
N SER A 267 6.55 -4.17 -20.01
CA SER A 267 7.26 -3.82 -18.78
C SER A 267 7.97 -5.02 -18.15
N GLY A 268 7.36 -6.20 -18.26
CA GLY A 268 7.94 -7.48 -17.82
C GLY A 268 7.08 -8.65 -18.27
N ILE A 269 7.61 -9.86 -18.13
CA ILE A 269 6.93 -11.10 -18.50
C ILE A 269 7.09 -12.11 -17.35
N ILE A 270 5.97 -12.62 -16.84
CA ILE A 270 5.94 -13.75 -15.92
C ILE A 270 5.82 -15.04 -16.73
N LEU A 271 6.74 -15.96 -16.46
CA LEU A 271 6.87 -17.27 -17.07
C LEU A 271 6.40 -18.33 -16.07
N THR A 272 5.28 -18.99 -16.37
CA THR A 272 4.64 -19.96 -15.47
C THR A 272 5.26 -21.36 -15.60
N ASN A 273 4.92 -22.24 -14.65
CA ASN A 273 5.36 -23.64 -14.59
C ASN A 273 6.88 -23.86 -14.49
N ASN A 274 7.65 -22.84 -14.08
CA ASN A 274 9.10 -22.89 -13.96
C ASN A 274 9.84 -23.30 -15.25
N ILE A 275 9.22 -23.04 -16.42
CA ILE A 275 9.83 -23.31 -17.72
C ILE A 275 10.69 -22.11 -18.10
N ILE A 276 11.99 -22.35 -18.33
CA ILE A 276 12.93 -21.32 -18.76
C ILE A 276 13.04 -21.35 -20.29
N PRO A 277 12.84 -20.21 -20.98
CA PRO A 277 12.97 -20.12 -22.44
C PRO A 277 14.40 -20.37 -22.92
N SER A 278 14.57 -20.50 -24.24
CA SER A 278 15.88 -20.69 -24.86
C SER A 278 16.84 -19.52 -24.59
N ALA A 279 18.15 -19.79 -24.62
CA ALA A 279 19.20 -18.79 -24.38
C ALA A 279 19.09 -17.56 -25.31
N ASN A 280 18.64 -17.74 -26.55
CA ASN A 280 18.43 -16.64 -27.50
C ASN A 280 17.34 -15.67 -27.03
N ILE A 281 16.26 -16.19 -26.43
CA ILE A 281 15.19 -15.36 -25.87
C ILE A 281 15.69 -14.61 -24.63
N LEU A 282 16.45 -15.28 -23.76
CA LEU A 282 17.06 -14.65 -22.59
C LEU A 282 18.00 -13.50 -22.99
N ALA A 283 18.85 -13.73 -24.01
CA ALA A 283 19.76 -12.72 -24.53
C ALA A 283 18.99 -11.50 -25.09
N LYS A 284 17.92 -11.73 -25.87
CA LYS A 284 17.07 -10.65 -26.41
C LYS A 284 16.36 -9.87 -25.30
N ALA A 285 15.89 -10.54 -24.26
CA ALA A 285 15.28 -9.90 -23.11
C ALA A 285 16.28 -9.03 -22.32
N ASN A 286 17.53 -9.49 -22.18
CA ASN A 286 18.62 -8.70 -21.59
C ASN A 286 18.90 -7.43 -22.43
N GLU A 287 19.03 -7.58 -23.74
CA GLU A 287 19.29 -6.46 -24.66
C GLU A 287 18.21 -5.38 -24.58
N LYS A 288 16.94 -5.78 -24.50
CA LYS A 288 15.78 -4.87 -24.41
C LYS A 288 15.44 -4.45 -22.98
N ALA A 289 16.19 -4.92 -21.99
CA ALA A 289 15.90 -4.73 -20.57
C ALA A 289 14.44 -5.07 -20.23
N ILE A 290 13.96 -6.25 -20.65
CA ILE A 290 12.61 -6.76 -20.36
C ILE A 290 12.75 -7.88 -19.33
N PRO A 291 12.36 -7.67 -18.07
CA PRO A 291 12.49 -8.69 -17.04
C PRO A 291 11.67 -9.93 -17.37
N LEU A 292 12.32 -11.09 -17.30
CA LEU A 292 11.67 -12.40 -17.36
C LEU A 292 11.63 -12.99 -15.95
N LEU A 293 10.42 -13.14 -15.41
CA LEU A 293 10.16 -13.58 -14.04
C LEU A 293 9.65 -15.02 -14.06
N SER A 294 10.49 -15.98 -13.69
CA SER A 294 10.10 -17.38 -13.63
C SER A 294 9.48 -17.73 -12.28
N VAL A 295 8.31 -18.36 -12.32
CA VAL A 295 7.55 -18.78 -11.14
C VAL A 295 7.07 -20.22 -11.29
N ARG A 296 6.90 -20.92 -10.17
CA ARG A 296 6.45 -22.33 -10.16
C ARG A 296 4.98 -22.56 -10.50
N PRO A 297 4.00 -21.75 -10.04
CA PRO A 297 2.58 -22.03 -10.27
C PRO A 297 2.18 -21.91 -11.75
N ASP A 298 1.01 -22.47 -12.08
CA ASP A 298 0.40 -22.37 -13.41
C ASP A 298 -0.15 -20.96 -13.69
N THR A 299 -0.52 -20.71 -14.95
CA THR A 299 -0.99 -19.40 -15.43
C THR A 299 -2.19 -18.85 -14.68
N TYR A 300 -3.18 -19.69 -14.33
CA TYR A 300 -4.37 -19.24 -13.61
C TYR A 300 -4.02 -18.86 -12.16
N SER A 301 -3.25 -19.71 -11.49
CA SER A 301 -2.77 -19.46 -10.13
C SER A 301 -1.94 -18.17 -10.05
N VAL A 302 -1.02 -17.95 -10.99
CA VAL A 302 -0.22 -16.72 -11.08
C VAL A 302 -1.08 -15.49 -11.32
N ALA A 303 -2.05 -15.56 -12.24
CA ALA A 303 -2.96 -14.45 -12.51
C ALA A 303 -3.72 -14.03 -11.24
N LYS A 304 -4.23 -14.99 -10.47
CA LYS A 304 -4.88 -14.74 -9.18
C LYS A 304 -3.94 -14.14 -8.14
N LEU A 305 -2.69 -14.59 -8.09
CA LEU A 305 -1.70 -14.00 -7.19
C LEU A 305 -1.43 -12.54 -7.56
N VAL A 306 -1.19 -12.24 -8.83
CA VAL A 306 -0.93 -10.88 -9.33
C VAL A 306 -2.12 -9.95 -9.07
N GLU A 307 -3.35 -10.42 -9.31
CA GLU A 307 -4.59 -9.67 -9.05
C GLU A 307 -4.72 -9.25 -7.58
N ASN A 308 -4.22 -10.08 -6.65
CA ASN A 308 -4.29 -9.83 -5.21
C ASN A 308 -3.12 -8.98 -4.67
N ILE A 309 -2.11 -8.66 -5.48
CA ILE A 309 -1.02 -7.79 -5.04
C ILE A 309 -1.57 -6.38 -4.83
N GLN A 310 -1.58 -5.91 -3.59
CA GLN A 310 -1.88 -4.51 -3.29
C GLN A 310 -0.70 -3.62 -3.72
N PRO A 311 -0.95 -2.55 -4.50
CA PRO A 311 0.06 -1.54 -4.75
C PRO A 311 0.50 -0.87 -3.45
N VAL A 312 1.82 -0.70 -3.29
CA VAL A 312 2.42 0.08 -2.20
C VAL A 312 3.24 1.23 -2.80
N ILE A 313 3.60 2.18 -1.95
CA ILE A 313 4.51 3.25 -2.31
C ILE A 313 5.90 2.85 -1.86
N LEU A 314 6.84 2.73 -2.80
CA LEU A 314 8.22 2.44 -2.47
C LEU A 314 8.96 3.76 -2.17
N PRO A 315 9.93 3.78 -1.24
CA PRO A 315 10.64 5.01 -0.85
C PRO A 315 11.32 5.77 -2.00
N ASP A 316 11.75 5.06 -3.03
CA ASP A 316 12.41 5.65 -4.20
C ASP A 316 11.42 6.17 -5.27
N GLU A 317 10.11 6.06 -5.05
CA GLU A 317 9.05 6.55 -5.94
C GLU A 317 8.68 8.00 -5.63
N LYS A 318 9.68 8.91 -5.65
CA LYS A 318 9.50 10.33 -5.31
C LYS A 318 8.37 11.01 -6.08
N GLU A 319 8.21 10.69 -7.36
CA GLU A 319 7.10 11.23 -8.16
C GLU A 319 5.72 10.87 -7.59
N LYS A 320 5.51 9.66 -7.06
CA LYS A 320 4.22 9.29 -6.45
C LYS A 320 3.96 10.10 -5.19
N LEU A 321 5.01 10.34 -4.40
CA LEU A 321 4.95 11.12 -3.17
C LEU A 321 4.60 12.58 -3.46
N GLU A 322 5.24 13.19 -4.46
CA GLU A 322 4.94 14.56 -4.91
C GLU A 322 3.49 14.70 -5.42
N GLU A 323 2.97 13.68 -6.12
CA GLU A 323 1.58 13.69 -6.57
C GLU A 323 0.59 13.57 -5.41
N ILE A 324 0.91 12.83 -4.33
CA ILE A 324 0.10 12.81 -3.12
C ILE A 324 0.06 14.20 -2.48
N GLU A 325 1.20 14.88 -2.40
CA GLU A 325 1.29 16.23 -1.82
C GLU A 325 0.43 17.24 -2.57
N LYS A 326 0.42 17.18 -3.91
CA LYS A 326 -0.44 18.04 -4.74
C LYS A 326 -1.92 17.68 -4.64
N ALA A 327 -2.22 16.39 -4.47
CA ALA A 327 -3.59 15.88 -4.42
C ALA A 327 -4.28 16.11 -3.06
N ALA A 328 -3.50 16.32 -1.99
CA ALA A 328 -4.00 16.43 -0.64
C ALA A 328 -4.38 17.87 -0.27
N ASN A 329 -5.62 18.07 0.14
CA ASN A 329 -6.13 19.29 0.75
C ASN A 329 -6.70 18.93 2.12
N ILE A 330 -5.84 18.99 3.15
CA ILE A 330 -6.12 18.54 4.51
C ILE A 330 -5.92 19.71 5.48
N ASP A 331 -6.89 19.92 6.37
CA ASP A 331 -6.84 20.89 7.46
C ASP A 331 -5.92 20.37 8.58
N ILE A 332 -4.63 20.62 8.41
CA ILE A 332 -3.59 20.22 9.36
C ILE A 332 -3.71 20.96 10.69
N GLU A 333 -4.11 22.23 10.68
CA GLU A 333 -4.31 23.00 11.91
C GLU A 333 -5.37 22.34 12.78
N ALA A 334 -6.52 22.01 12.18
CA ALA A 334 -7.56 21.26 12.85
C ALA A 334 -7.08 19.92 13.41
N ILE A 335 -6.18 19.20 12.74
CA ILE A 335 -5.62 17.92 13.21
C ILE A 335 -4.68 18.11 14.39
N LEU A 336 -3.87 19.18 14.38
CA LEU A 336 -2.83 19.43 15.39
C LEU A 336 -3.36 20.09 16.67
N GLU A 337 -4.52 20.75 16.61
CA GLU A 337 -5.29 21.22 17.78
C GLU A 337 -5.69 20.08 18.74
#